data_AF-A0AA43L7F6-F1
#
_entry.id   AF-A0AA43L7F6-F1
#
_cell.length_a   1.000
_cell.length_b   1.000
_cell.length_c   1.000
_cell.angle_alpha   90.00
_cell.angle_beta   90.00
_cell.angle_gamma   90.00
#
_symmetry.space_group_name_H-M   'P 1'
#
loop_
_entity.id
_entity.type
_entity.pdbx_description
1 polymer ?
#
loop_
_entity_poly.entity_id
_entity_poly.type
_entity_poly.pdbx_seq_one_letter_code
_entity_poly.pdbx_strand_id
1 'polypeptide(L)'
;MVSFIRLALRKMWLFLANLPMERKLIVVFVFLISLPITYVSYLSSRSMFNSVLVNATESANQMTSNASDTIDRYVADLKRYTALPLYNTDVQFYLTQQNTDWDKSTGMAMFLSYLKHTKEEIIAVYMVDQYGSVFYDRVPGIHELYPEERLAEWRTLSDEAGAAPVIQGRHTIRINSNAHREVFSVLRTINSVSTLDHIGILVFDVDINLFNGIIDPVNAVTQGNTLIVDNNGELIYDSEDASDSMQTGGEQRLNTQLLLQHVNQQQDHFQIEMNGQSYLAVYSVSKQTGWTTMVTIPLARILSPVQKNRNALILTTLIIIAFALCVATFISHALTKPLKSLVRLMKRVQHGNLDVWQHSKYNDEIGMLGSHFNRMIIRVKDLLQEVSLTEKRKQKADMRALQNQINPHFIYNTLESIRMLAESNDDPRVAKLTYLLGLQMRYSIVRSEEAVTIRQELDHVRNYYHLLQIRFPDKFNLHIDVPEKFLHLPVIKLVFQPIVENAVFHGLDQKVGLGTLTITAWSEQGNVVFCVEDDGIGMDAATLRSLNHSLQSGNESEMFGIGLRNVNERIRLHYGSSFGLLAESKLGVGTRVTLRIEDIPFTTHSEDDMNYGEEML
;
A
#
# COMPACT_ATOMS: atom_id res chain seq x y z
N MET A 1 -12.37 16.43 -30.25
CA MET A 1 -12.10 15.21 -29.43
C MET A 1 -10.64 15.09 -28.97
N VAL A 2 -9.65 15.12 -29.88
CA VAL A 2 -8.23 14.91 -29.54
C VAL A 2 -7.64 15.95 -28.57
N SER A 3 -8.01 17.23 -28.72
CA SER A 3 -7.59 18.31 -27.79
C SER A 3 -8.10 18.08 -26.36
N PHE A 4 -9.35 17.65 -26.21
CA PHE A 4 -9.98 17.39 -24.91
C PHE A 4 -9.33 16.20 -24.20
N ILE A 5 -9.01 15.14 -24.95
CA ILE A 5 -8.32 13.94 -24.43
C ILE A 5 -6.90 14.29 -23.97
N ARG A 6 -6.15 15.08 -24.74
CA ARG A 6 -4.81 15.55 -24.33
C ARG A 6 -4.88 16.43 -23.07
N LEU A 7 -5.87 17.31 -22.96
CA LEU A 7 -6.05 18.17 -21.78
C LEU A 7 -6.41 17.34 -20.53
N ALA A 8 -7.27 16.35 -20.67
CA ALA A 8 -7.65 15.42 -19.61
C ALA A 8 -6.45 14.56 -19.16
N LEU A 9 -5.70 14.00 -20.10
CA LEU A 9 -4.46 13.24 -19.82
C LEU A 9 -3.42 14.09 -19.09
N ARG A 10 -3.24 15.36 -19.52
CA ARG A 10 -2.30 16.28 -18.86
C ARG A 10 -2.73 16.63 -17.43
N LYS A 11 -4.03 16.90 -17.21
CA LYS A 11 -4.57 17.12 -15.85
C LYS A 11 -4.41 15.88 -14.97
N MET A 12 -4.71 14.70 -15.51
CA MET A 12 -4.57 13.43 -14.78
C MET A 12 -3.10 13.13 -14.44
N TRP A 13 -2.18 13.41 -15.36
CA TRP A 13 -0.75 13.27 -15.12
C TRP A 13 -0.24 14.25 -14.06
N LEU A 14 -0.66 15.52 -14.10
CA LEU A 14 -0.30 16.51 -13.09
C LEU A 14 -0.84 16.14 -11.70
N PHE A 15 -2.07 15.62 -11.64
CA PHE A 15 -2.65 15.10 -10.41
C PHE A 15 -1.83 13.93 -9.86
N LEU A 16 -1.49 12.95 -10.69
CA LEU A 16 -0.64 11.82 -10.31
C LEU A 16 0.76 12.27 -9.88
N ALA A 17 1.39 13.18 -10.62
CA ALA A 17 2.75 13.65 -10.37
C ALA A 17 2.91 14.27 -8.97
N ASN A 18 1.93 15.05 -8.53
CA ASN A 18 1.94 15.77 -7.25
C ASN A 18 1.61 14.91 -6.03
N LEU A 19 1.15 13.66 -6.22
CA LEU A 19 0.89 12.77 -5.11
C LEU A 19 2.20 12.26 -4.47
N PRO A 20 2.23 12.09 -3.13
CA PRO A 20 3.34 11.41 -2.48
C PRO A 20 3.49 10.00 -3.07
N MET A 21 4.73 9.51 -3.17
CA MET A 21 5.05 8.21 -3.80
C MET A 21 4.18 7.07 -3.28
N GLU A 22 3.85 7.12 -1.99
CA GLU A 22 3.02 6.13 -1.32
C GLU A 22 1.62 5.99 -1.96
N ARG A 23 0.95 7.12 -2.22
CA ARG A 23 -0.39 7.16 -2.84
C ARG A 23 -0.30 6.95 -4.34
N LYS A 24 0.75 7.46 -4.98
CA LYS A 24 1.00 7.32 -6.42
C LYS A 24 1.09 5.84 -6.82
N LEU A 25 1.87 5.04 -6.09
CA LEU A 25 1.99 3.60 -6.35
C LEU A 25 0.65 2.87 -6.21
N ILE A 26 -0.10 3.16 -5.14
CA ILE A 26 -1.41 2.53 -4.91
C ILE A 26 -2.37 2.82 -6.06
N VAL A 27 -2.48 4.08 -6.49
CA VAL A 27 -3.37 4.47 -7.60
C VAL A 27 -2.97 3.76 -8.89
N VAL A 28 -1.67 3.68 -9.20
CA VAL A 28 -1.17 3.01 -10.40
C VAL A 28 -1.48 1.51 -10.37
N PHE A 29 -1.19 0.81 -9.27
CA PHE A 29 -1.47 -0.63 -9.15
C PHE A 29 -2.97 -0.94 -9.21
N VAL A 30 -3.80 -0.16 -8.50
CA VAL A 30 -5.25 -0.35 -8.53
C VAL A 30 -5.79 -0.16 -9.93
N PHE A 31 -5.36 0.89 -10.65
CA PHE A 31 -5.84 1.14 -12.01
C PHE A 31 -5.35 0.08 -13.01
N LEU A 32 -4.08 -0.32 -12.90
CA LEU A 32 -3.46 -1.31 -13.78
C LEU A 32 -4.08 -2.71 -13.62
N ILE A 33 -4.56 -3.05 -12.42
CA ILE A 33 -5.21 -4.34 -12.14
C ILE A 33 -6.72 -4.28 -12.40
N SER A 34 -7.41 -3.23 -11.95
CA SER A 34 -8.88 -3.15 -12.03
C SER A 34 -9.39 -2.98 -13.45
N LEU A 35 -8.72 -2.19 -14.30
CA LEU A 35 -9.23 -1.87 -15.63
C LEU A 35 -9.25 -3.10 -16.57
N PRO A 36 -8.16 -3.89 -16.71
CA PRO A 36 -8.18 -5.10 -17.54
C PRO A 36 -9.19 -6.14 -17.02
N ILE A 37 -9.26 -6.33 -15.69
CA ILE A 37 -10.18 -7.31 -15.09
C ILE A 37 -11.63 -6.90 -15.33
N THR A 38 -11.97 -5.63 -15.14
CA THR A 38 -13.32 -5.12 -15.40
C THR A 38 -13.69 -5.28 -16.87
N TYR A 39 -12.74 -5.01 -17.77
CA TYR A 39 -12.93 -5.17 -19.20
C TYR A 39 -13.16 -6.64 -19.60
N VAL A 40 -12.33 -7.57 -19.09
CA VAL A 40 -12.49 -9.01 -19.34
C VAL A 40 -13.79 -9.53 -18.74
N SER A 41 -14.16 -9.10 -17.53
CA SER A 41 -15.41 -9.46 -16.87
C SER A 41 -16.63 -8.99 -17.68
N TYR A 42 -16.59 -7.77 -18.21
CA TYR A 42 -17.62 -7.24 -19.10
C TYR A 42 -17.74 -8.04 -20.40
N LEU A 43 -16.62 -8.32 -21.08
CA LEU A 43 -16.61 -9.13 -22.30
C LEU A 43 -17.11 -10.55 -22.06
N SER A 44 -16.68 -11.20 -20.96
CA SER A 44 -17.12 -12.54 -20.58
C SER A 44 -18.62 -12.58 -20.30
N SER A 45 -19.15 -11.62 -19.53
CA SER A 45 -20.58 -11.53 -19.26
C SER A 45 -21.39 -11.31 -20.53
N ARG A 46 -20.91 -10.46 -21.46
CA ARG A 46 -21.59 -10.21 -22.75
C ARG A 46 -21.53 -11.44 -23.66
N SER A 47 -20.39 -12.11 -23.73
CA SER A 47 -20.22 -13.34 -24.50
C SER A 47 -21.15 -14.43 -23.98
N MET A 48 -21.19 -14.64 -22.66
CA MET A 48 -22.03 -15.65 -22.03
C MET A 48 -23.52 -15.38 -22.29
N PHE A 49 -23.95 -14.12 -22.18
CA PHE A 49 -25.32 -13.73 -22.51
C PHE A 49 -25.69 -14.11 -23.95
N ASN A 50 -24.84 -13.72 -24.91
CA ASN A 50 -25.08 -14.03 -26.33
C ASN A 50 -25.07 -15.54 -26.60
N SER A 51 -24.10 -16.28 -26.04
CA SER A 51 -24.00 -17.73 -26.21
C SER A 51 -25.20 -18.48 -25.65
N VAL A 52 -25.66 -18.10 -24.45
CA VAL A 52 -26.84 -18.71 -23.84
C VAL A 52 -28.10 -18.42 -24.65
N LEU A 53 -28.27 -17.18 -25.13
CA LEU A 53 -29.42 -16.81 -25.96
C LEU A 53 -29.43 -17.56 -27.30
N VAL A 54 -28.29 -17.61 -28.01
CA VAL A 54 -28.17 -18.33 -29.29
C VAL A 54 -28.43 -19.82 -29.10
N ASN A 55 -27.80 -20.46 -28.10
CA ASN A 55 -27.99 -21.89 -27.86
C ASN A 55 -29.44 -22.23 -27.47
N ALA A 56 -30.10 -21.36 -26.68
CA ALA A 56 -31.50 -21.53 -26.32
C ALA A 56 -32.41 -21.44 -27.55
N THR A 57 -32.21 -20.43 -28.40
CA THR A 57 -32.96 -20.27 -29.65
C THR A 57 -32.75 -21.45 -30.60
N GLU A 58 -31.50 -21.90 -30.80
CA GLU A 58 -31.18 -23.01 -31.70
C GLU A 58 -31.77 -24.34 -31.21
N SER A 59 -31.63 -24.63 -29.91
CA SER A 59 -32.20 -25.83 -29.30
C SER A 59 -33.73 -25.82 -29.38
N ALA A 60 -34.36 -24.67 -29.11
CA ALA A 60 -35.81 -24.50 -29.22
C ALA A 60 -36.29 -24.65 -30.67
N ASN A 61 -35.57 -24.10 -31.65
CA ASN A 61 -35.88 -24.26 -33.08
C ASN A 61 -35.83 -25.74 -33.48
N GLN A 62 -34.76 -26.44 -33.12
CA GLN A 62 -34.60 -27.86 -33.45
C GLN A 62 -35.71 -28.71 -32.82
N MET A 63 -36.03 -28.47 -31.54
CA MET A 63 -37.08 -29.21 -30.83
C MET A 63 -38.48 -28.92 -31.38
N THR A 64 -38.78 -27.66 -31.66
CA THR A 64 -40.07 -27.24 -32.24
C THR A 64 -40.24 -27.79 -33.66
N SER A 65 -39.19 -27.78 -34.47
CA SER A 65 -39.18 -28.40 -35.80
C SER A 65 -39.41 -29.91 -35.71
N ASN A 66 -38.69 -30.61 -34.83
CA ASN A 66 -38.85 -32.05 -34.64
C ASN A 66 -40.26 -32.43 -34.18
N ALA A 67 -40.86 -31.61 -33.30
CA ALA A 67 -42.26 -31.78 -32.88
C ALA A 67 -43.21 -31.58 -34.06
N SER A 68 -43.06 -30.48 -34.81
CA SER A 68 -43.84 -30.20 -36.02
C SER A 68 -43.76 -31.35 -37.04
N ASP A 69 -42.56 -31.88 -37.31
CA ASP A 69 -42.34 -33.01 -38.23
C ASP A 69 -42.96 -34.32 -37.73
N THR A 70 -43.01 -34.51 -36.40
CA THR A 70 -43.63 -35.70 -35.80
C THR A 70 -45.14 -35.61 -35.86
N ILE A 71 -45.71 -34.43 -35.62
CA ILE A 71 -47.13 -34.15 -35.80
C ILE A 71 -47.52 -34.33 -37.27
N ASP A 72 -46.73 -33.82 -38.21
CA ASP A 72 -46.96 -33.98 -39.65
C ASP A 72 -47.01 -35.45 -40.06
N ARG A 73 -46.04 -36.25 -39.61
CA ARG A 73 -46.03 -37.69 -39.88
C ARG A 73 -47.24 -38.40 -39.28
N TYR A 74 -47.62 -38.03 -38.06
CA TYR A 74 -48.77 -38.62 -37.38
C TYR A 74 -50.09 -38.30 -38.11
N VAL A 75 -50.31 -37.04 -38.47
CA VAL A 75 -51.49 -36.62 -39.24
C VAL A 75 -51.48 -37.22 -40.65
N ALA A 76 -50.34 -37.32 -41.30
CA ALA A 76 -50.21 -37.99 -42.60
C ALA A 76 -50.58 -39.49 -42.51
N ASP A 77 -50.19 -40.18 -41.44
CA ASP A 77 -50.61 -41.56 -41.17
C ASP A 77 -52.13 -41.66 -41.01
N LEU A 78 -52.76 -40.78 -40.22
CA LEU A 78 -54.21 -40.73 -40.07
C LEU A 78 -54.91 -40.51 -41.41
N LYS A 79 -54.47 -39.52 -42.20
CA LYS A 79 -54.98 -39.25 -43.55
C LYS A 79 -54.83 -40.46 -44.48
N ARG A 80 -53.76 -41.26 -44.33
CA ARG A 80 -53.56 -42.50 -45.09
C ARG A 80 -54.52 -43.60 -44.64
N TYR A 81 -54.73 -43.77 -43.33
CA TYR A 81 -55.65 -44.78 -42.82
C TYR A 81 -57.12 -44.47 -43.15
N THR A 82 -57.50 -43.19 -43.21
CA THR A 82 -58.85 -42.82 -43.69
C THR A 82 -59.11 -43.22 -45.15
N ALA A 83 -58.06 -43.53 -45.95
CA ALA A 83 -58.21 -43.99 -47.32
C ALA A 83 -58.56 -45.48 -47.44
N LEU A 84 -58.33 -46.29 -46.39
CA LEU A 84 -58.53 -47.74 -46.41
C LEU A 84 -59.97 -48.18 -46.77
N PRO A 85 -61.04 -47.50 -46.29
CA PRO A 85 -62.41 -47.87 -46.66
C PRO A 85 -62.72 -47.69 -48.16
N LEU A 86 -61.98 -46.85 -48.89
CA LEU A 86 -62.16 -46.66 -50.33
C LEU A 86 -61.89 -47.95 -51.13
N TYR A 87 -61.05 -48.84 -50.60
CA TYR A 87 -60.65 -50.08 -51.23
C TYR A 87 -61.37 -51.31 -50.66
N ASN A 88 -62.27 -51.13 -49.70
CA ASN A 88 -63.01 -52.21 -49.07
C ASN A 88 -64.37 -52.39 -49.78
N THR A 89 -64.58 -53.56 -50.39
CA THR A 89 -65.82 -53.89 -51.13
C THR A 89 -67.06 -53.89 -50.25
N ASP A 90 -66.93 -54.34 -49.00
CA ASP A 90 -68.05 -54.38 -48.05
C ASP A 90 -68.46 -52.95 -47.69
N VAL A 91 -67.49 -52.06 -47.45
CA VAL A 91 -67.76 -50.63 -47.21
C VAL A 91 -68.50 -50.00 -48.38
N GLN A 92 -68.02 -50.21 -49.60
CA GLN A 92 -68.65 -49.68 -50.82
C GLN A 92 -70.09 -50.19 -51.01
N PHE A 93 -70.32 -51.48 -50.69
CA PHE A 93 -71.65 -52.09 -50.76
C PHE A 93 -72.60 -51.53 -49.70
N TYR A 94 -72.17 -51.47 -48.44
CA TYR A 94 -73.05 -51.08 -47.34
C TYR A 94 -73.41 -49.59 -47.36
N LEU A 95 -72.48 -48.72 -47.77
CA LEU A 95 -72.72 -47.27 -47.88
C LEU A 95 -73.73 -46.87 -48.96
N THR A 96 -73.95 -47.71 -49.97
CA THR A 96 -74.87 -47.43 -51.09
C THR A 96 -76.28 -47.98 -50.89
N GLN A 97 -76.49 -48.83 -49.89
CA GLN A 97 -77.79 -49.47 -49.64
C GLN A 97 -78.68 -48.65 -48.69
N GLN A 98 -79.90 -48.38 -49.14
CA GLN A 98 -80.92 -47.77 -48.29
C GLN A 98 -81.45 -48.83 -47.32
N ASN A 99 -81.30 -48.60 -46.01
CA ASN A 99 -81.86 -49.42 -44.93
C ASN A 99 -81.09 -50.72 -44.57
N THR A 100 -79.76 -50.62 -44.43
CA THR A 100 -78.93 -51.75 -43.99
C THR A 100 -78.88 -51.87 -42.46
N ASP A 101 -79.08 -53.08 -41.92
CA ASP A 101 -78.76 -53.41 -40.52
C ASP A 101 -77.24 -53.56 -40.33
N TRP A 102 -76.51 -52.44 -40.29
CA TRP A 102 -75.06 -52.39 -40.09
C TRP A 102 -74.59 -53.22 -38.87
N ASP A 103 -75.38 -53.19 -37.79
CA ASP A 103 -75.13 -53.91 -36.54
C ASP A 103 -75.09 -55.45 -36.69
N LYS A 104 -75.65 -55.98 -37.77
CA LYS A 104 -75.64 -57.43 -38.07
C LYS A 104 -74.45 -57.86 -38.93
N SER A 105 -73.69 -56.91 -39.49
CA SER A 105 -72.53 -57.19 -40.34
C SER A 105 -71.26 -57.35 -39.49
N THR A 106 -70.89 -58.61 -39.20
CA THR A 106 -69.64 -58.91 -38.46
C THR A 106 -68.40 -58.39 -39.20
N GLY A 107 -68.41 -58.41 -40.54
CA GLY A 107 -67.30 -57.90 -41.36
C GLY A 107 -67.08 -56.40 -41.19
N MET A 108 -68.16 -55.62 -41.17
CA MET A 108 -68.08 -54.17 -40.97
C MET A 108 -67.65 -53.80 -39.56
N ALA A 109 -68.20 -54.49 -38.54
CA ALA A 109 -67.80 -54.29 -37.15
C ALA A 109 -66.30 -54.60 -36.94
N MET A 110 -65.81 -55.72 -37.51
CA MET A 110 -64.38 -56.05 -37.48
C MET A 110 -63.53 -55.02 -38.22
N PHE A 111 -64.01 -54.47 -39.34
CA PHE A 111 -63.29 -53.46 -40.09
C PHE A 111 -63.19 -52.12 -39.36
N LEU A 112 -64.28 -51.63 -38.77
CA LEU A 112 -64.22 -50.43 -37.92
C LEU A 112 -63.32 -50.65 -36.70
N SER A 113 -63.40 -51.82 -36.08
CA SER A 113 -62.48 -52.19 -35.00
C SER A 113 -61.03 -52.22 -35.46
N TYR A 114 -60.74 -52.73 -36.66
CA TYR A 114 -59.40 -52.68 -37.23
C TYR A 114 -58.92 -51.23 -37.41
N LEU A 115 -59.75 -50.35 -37.98
CA LEU A 115 -59.41 -48.93 -38.14
C LEU A 115 -59.14 -48.24 -36.81
N LYS A 116 -59.99 -48.49 -35.81
CA LYS A 116 -59.83 -47.93 -34.47
C LYS A 116 -58.50 -48.35 -33.84
N HIS A 117 -58.04 -49.58 -34.06
CA HIS A 117 -56.76 -50.08 -33.52
C HIS A 117 -55.53 -49.76 -34.40
N THR A 118 -55.66 -48.97 -35.48
CA THR A 118 -54.50 -48.56 -36.30
C THR A 118 -53.53 -47.64 -35.55
N LYS A 119 -54.06 -46.84 -34.61
CA LYS A 119 -53.30 -46.00 -33.68
C LYS A 119 -54.00 -46.05 -32.32
N GLU A 120 -53.23 -46.08 -31.25
CA GLU A 120 -53.75 -46.22 -29.87
C GLU A 120 -54.58 -45.00 -29.46
N GLU A 121 -54.26 -43.83 -30.01
CA GLU A 121 -54.87 -42.55 -29.63
C GLU A 121 -56.19 -42.27 -30.36
N ILE A 122 -56.63 -43.15 -31.27
CA ILE A 122 -57.96 -43.06 -31.89
C ILE A 122 -59.00 -43.50 -30.87
N ILE A 123 -59.81 -42.55 -30.41
CA ILE A 123 -60.86 -42.78 -29.42
C ILE A 123 -62.07 -43.46 -30.07
N ALA A 124 -62.46 -42.96 -31.24
CA ALA A 124 -63.63 -43.45 -31.96
C ALA A 124 -63.45 -43.32 -33.47
N VAL A 125 -64.03 -44.26 -34.20
CA VAL A 125 -64.14 -44.23 -35.66
C VAL A 125 -65.61 -44.26 -36.02
N TYR A 126 -66.06 -43.30 -36.81
CA TYR A 126 -67.43 -43.21 -37.31
C TYR A 126 -67.45 -43.39 -38.81
N MET A 127 -68.51 -44.02 -39.28
CA MET A 127 -68.85 -44.18 -40.68
C MET A 127 -70.29 -43.76 -40.88
N VAL A 128 -70.49 -42.77 -41.74
CA VAL A 128 -71.79 -42.18 -42.05
C VAL A 128 -72.16 -42.59 -43.47
N ASP A 129 -73.34 -43.15 -43.67
CA ASP A 129 -73.86 -43.43 -45.01
C ASP A 129 -74.45 -42.19 -45.69
N GLN A 130 -74.74 -42.28 -47.00
CA GLN A 130 -75.37 -41.19 -47.75
C GLN A 130 -76.78 -40.82 -47.26
N TYR A 131 -77.42 -41.67 -46.45
CA TYR A 131 -78.78 -41.46 -45.92
C TYR A 131 -78.78 -40.82 -44.52
N GLY A 132 -77.63 -40.77 -43.84
CA GLY A 132 -77.45 -40.19 -42.51
C GLY A 132 -77.42 -41.19 -41.36
N SER A 133 -77.37 -42.49 -41.63
CA SER A 133 -77.13 -43.50 -40.59
C SER A 133 -75.66 -43.45 -40.17
N VAL A 134 -75.40 -43.47 -38.86
CA VAL A 134 -74.03 -43.46 -38.31
C VAL A 134 -73.72 -44.79 -37.65
N PHE A 135 -72.61 -45.40 -38.04
CA PHE A 135 -72.04 -46.58 -37.42
C PHE A 135 -70.67 -46.24 -36.84
N TYR A 136 -70.31 -46.80 -35.69
CA TYR A 136 -69.05 -46.45 -35.04
C TYR A 136 -68.44 -47.58 -34.21
N ASP A 137 -67.11 -47.54 -34.08
CA ASP A 137 -66.37 -48.28 -33.06
C ASP A 137 -65.66 -47.30 -32.11
N ARG A 138 -65.39 -47.74 -30.89
CA ARG A 138 -64.87 -46.89 -29.82
C ARG A 138 -63.89 -47.61 -28.91
N VAL A 139 -63.08 -46.83 -28.20
CA VAL A 139 -62.20 -47.35 -27.16
C VAL A 139 -63.01 -47.96 -25.99
N PRO A 140 -62.52 -49.05 -25.37
CA PRO A 140 -63.13 -49.60 -24.17
C PRO A 140 -63.30 -48.54 -23.06
N GLY A 141 -64.45 -48.52 -22.40
CA GLY A 141 -64.79 -47.57 -21.33
C GLY A 141 -65.68 -46.40 -21.76
N ILE A 142 -65.81 -46.14 -23.05
CA ILE A 142 -66.87 -45.30 -23.60
C ILE A 142 -68.06 -46.21 -23.91
N HIS A 143 -69.20 -45.96 -23.25
CA HIS A 143 -70.40 -46.78 -23.41
C HIS A 143 -71.38 -46.16 -24.40
N GLU A 144 -71.43 -44.83 -24.45
CA GLU A 144 -72.38 -44.05 -25.25
C GLU A 144 -71.65 -42.88 -25.95
N LEU A 145 -71.99 -42.65 -27.23
CA LEU A 145 -71.51 -41.56 -28.09
C LEU A 145 -72.71 -40.87 -28.74
N TYR A 146 -72.55 -39.59 -29.10
CA TYR A 146 -73.64 -38.75 -29.64
C TYR A 146 -73.26 -38.15 -31.01
N PRO A 147 -73.03 -38.97 -32.05
CA PRO A 147 -72.59 -38.49 -33.35
C PRO A 147 -73.64 -37.64 -34.09
N GLU A 148 -74.93 -37.81 -33.79
CA GLU A 148 -76.02 -37.05 -34.41
C GLU A 148 -75.89 -35.54 -34.17
N GLU A 149 -75.33 -35.13 -33.03
CA GLU A 149 -75.07 -33.71 -32.70
C GLU A 149 -74.06 -33.06 -33.66
N ARG A 150 -73.19 -33.86 -34.28
CA ARG A 150 -72.06 -33.41 -35.13
C ARG A 150 -72.26 -33.70 -36.63
N LEU A 151 -73.30 -34.46 -36.98
CA LEU A 151 -73.54 -34.92 -38.36
C LEU A 151 -73.64 -33.76 -39.37
N ALA A 152 -74.30 -32.68 -38.99
CA ALA A 152 -74.45 -31.50 -39.85
C ALA A 152 -73.09 -30.84 -40.14
N GLU A 153 -72.25 -30.69 -39.11
CA GLU A 153 -70.91 -30.12 -39.23
C GLU A 153 -70.00 -31.01 -40.08
N TRP A 154 -70.02 -32.32 -39.86
CA TRP A 154 -69.26 -33.28 -40.65
C TRP A 154 -69.62 -33.21 -42.13
N ARG A 155 -70.91 -33.10 -42.47
CA ARG A 155 -71.36 -32.95 -43.86
C ARG A 155 -70.85 -31.65 -44.48
N THR A 156 -70.98 -30.52 -43.80
CA THR A 156 -70.46 -29.23 -44.29
C THR A 156 -68.96 -29.31 -44.58
N LEU A 157 -68.17 -29.83 -43.64
CA LEU A 157 -66.73 -29.98 -43.81
C LEU A 157 -66.36 -30.95 -44.96
N SER A 158 -67.12 -32.04 -45.12
CA SER A 158 -66.91 -33.03 -46.17
C SER A 158 -67.25 -32.49 -47.57
N ASP A 159 -68.34 -31.72 -47.67
CA ASP A 159 -68.80 -31.11 -48.92
C ASP A 159 -67.83 -30.02 -49.40
N GLU A 160 -67.33 -29.19 -48.47
CA GLU A 160 -66.33 -28.15 -48.79
C GLU A 160 -64.98 -28.74 -49.21
N ALA A 161 -64.55 -29.84 -48.58
CA ALA A 161 -63.26 -30.48 -48.87
C ALA A 161 -63.30 -31.42 -50.09
N GLY A 162 -64.48 -31.82 -50.55
CA GLY A 162 -64.64 -32.81 -51.63
C GLY A 162 -64.01 -34.15 -51.26
N ALA A 163 -63.19 -34.75 -52.14
CA ALA A 163 -62.57 -36.06 -51.89
C ALA A 163 -61.31 -36.03 -51.00
N ALA A 164 -60.84 -34.83 -50.60
CA ALA A 164 -59.63 -34.67 -49.80
C ALA A 164 -59.92 -34.89 -48.31
N PRO A 165 -58.96 -35.45 -47.53
CA PRO A 165 -59.13 -35.54 -46.09
C PRO A 165 -59.01 -34.15 -45.45
N VAL A 166 -59.93 -33.83 -44.55
CA VAL A 166 -59.99 -32.55 -43.81
C VAL A 166 -59.77 -32.80 -42.32
N ILE A 167 -59.17 -31.81 -41.65
CA ILE A 167 -58.91 -31.86 -40.21
C ILE A 167 -59.86 -30.85 -39.57
N GLN A 168 -60.68 -31.33 -38.64
CA GLN A 168 -61.41 -30.48 -37.71
C GLN A 168 -60.50 -30.25 -36.49
N GLY A 169 -60.33 -28.99 -36.09
CA GLY A 169 -59.48 -28.59 -34.96
C GLY A 169 -59.95 -29.14 -33.60
N ARG A 170 -59.36 -28.65 -32.50
CA ARG A 170 -59.73 -29.08 -31.14
C ARG A 170 -61.21 -28.78 -30.88
N HIS A 171 -61.95 -29.80 -30.51
CA HIS A 171 -63.34 -29.68 -30.07
C HIS A 171 -63.64 -30.74 -29.02
N THR A 172 -64.77 -30.57 -28.35
CA THR A 172 -65.20 -31.44 -27.26
C THR A 172 -66.27 -32.41 -27.73
N ILE A 173 -66.07 -33.70 -27.48
CA ILE A 173 -67.08 -34.74 -27.69
C ILE A 173 -67.70 -35.15 -26.37
N ARG A 174 -69.02 -35.40 -26.38
CA ARG A 174 -69.75 -35.95 -25.25
C ARG A 174 -69.63 -37.47 -25.25
N ILE A 175 -69.14 -38.02 -24.14
CA ILE A 175 -68.91 -39.45 -23.93
C ILE A 175 -69.59 -39.89 -22.63
N ASN A 176 -70.39 -40.95 -22.65
CA ASN A 176 -71.26 -41.30 -21.52
C ASN A 176 -72.20 -40.12 -21.13
N SER A 177 -73.21 -40.35 -20.31
CA SER A 177 -74.31 -39.39 -20.17
C SER A 177 -73.92 -37.96 -19.70
N ASN A 178 -72.70 -37.74 -19.17
CA ASN A 178 -72.18 -36.43 -18.74
C ASN A 178 -70.63 -36.28 -18.76
N ALA A 179 -69.87 -37.17 -19.39
CA ALA A 179 -68.42 -36.97 -19.51
C ALA A 179 -68.07 -36.36 -20.88
N HIS A 180 -66.94 -35.67 -20.93
CA HIS A 180 -66.48 -35.00 -22.14
C HIS A 180 -65.02 -35.38 -22.39
N ARG A 181 -64.63 -35.44 -23.67
CA ARG A 181 -63.24 -35.57 -24.09
C ARG A 181 -62.91 -34.52 -25.13
N GLU A 182 -61.67 -34.05 -25.09
CA GLU A 182 -61.14 -33.16 -26.11
C GLU A 182 -60.41 -33.96 -27.18
N VAL A 183 -60.78 -33.71 -28.42
CA VAL A 183 -60.27 -34.44 -29.58
C VAL A 183 -60.03 -33.48 -30.73
N PHE A 184 -59.24 -33.90 -31.70
CA PHE A 184 -59.33 -33.37 -33.05
C PHE A 184 -59.81 -34.50 -33.97
N SER A 185 -60.49 -34.13 -35.06
CA SER A 185 -61.05 -35.15 -35.97
C SER A 185 -60.40 -35.08 -37.34
N VAL A 186 -60.16 -36.26 -37.93
CA VAL A 186 -59.77 -36.37 -39.33
C VAL A 186 -60.94 -36.98 -40.09
N LEU A 187 -61.49 -36.22 -41.03
CA LEU A 187 -62.64 -36.60 -41.82
C LEU A 187 -62.20 -36.92 -43.25
N ARG A 188 -62.88 -37.88 -43.86
CA ARG A 188 -62.72 -38.17 -45.28
C ARG A 188 -64.02 -38.60 -45.92
N THR A 189 -64.32 -37.94 -47.03
CA THR A 189 -65.37 -38.32 -47.98
C THR A 189 -65.05 -39.66 -48.64
N ILE A 190 -65.99 -40.60 -48.56
CA ILE A 190 -65.95 -41.88 -49.27
C ILE A 190 -66.80 -41.73 -50.53
N ASN A 191 -66.14 -41.89 -51.69
CA ASN A 191 -66.81 -41.89 -52.99
C ASN A 191 -66.92 -43.30 -53.53
N SER A 192 -67.96 -43.53 -54.34
CA SER A 192 -68.13 -44.77 -55.08
C SER A 192 -66.98 -44.97 -56.06
N VAL A 193 -66.35 -46.15 -56.03
CA VAL A 193 -65.31 -46.50 -57.01
C VAL A 193 -65.87 -46.56 -58.44
N SER A 194 -67.16 -46.88 -58.60
CA SER A 194 -67.80 -47.03 -59.91
C SER A 194 -68.44 -45.74 -60.45
N THR A 195 -69.08 -44.94 -59.61
CA THR A 195 -69.84 -43.75 -60.07
C THR A 195 -69.17 -42.42 -59.71
N LEU A 196 -68.16 -42.44 -58.83
CA LEU A 196 -67.52 -41.26 -58.22
C LEU A 196 -68.46 -40.39 -57.36
N ASP A 197 -69.71 -40.83 -57.14
CA ASP A 197 -70.66 -40.14 -56.28
C ASP A 197 -70.25 -40.25 -54.81
N HIS A 198 -70.65 -39.26 -54.02
CA HIS A 198 -70.48 -39.27 -52.57
C HIS A 198 -71.40 -40.33 -51.94
N ILE A 199 -70.82 -41.34 -51.28
CA ILE A 199 -71.58 -42.45 -50.68
C ILE A 199 -71.47 -42.50 -49.16
N GLY A 200 -70.56 -41.74 -48.55
CA GLY A 200 -70.46 -41.66 -47.09
C GLY A 200 -69.27 -40.86 -46.58
N ILE A 201 -69.15 -40.76 -45.26
CA ILE A 201 -68.09 -40.01 -44.56
C ILE A 201 -67.44 -40.93 -43.52
N LEU A 202 -66.12 -40.95 -43.48
CA LEU A 202 -65.35 -41.55 -42.39
C LEU A 202 -64.84 -40.44 -41.46
N VAL A 203 -64.95 -40.64 -40.15
CA VAL A 203 -64.43 -39.71 -39.14
C VAL A 203 -63.59 -40.47 -38.13
N PHE A 204 -62.36 -40.03 -37.88
CA PHE A 204 -61.54 -40.47 -36.76
C PHE A 204 -61.53 -39.38 -35.70
N ASP A 205 -61.99 -39.68 -34.49
CA ASP A 205 -61.77 -38.83 -33.31
C ASP A 205 -60.47 -39.28 -32.61
N VAL A 206 -59.53 -38.36 -32.48
CA VAL A 206 -58.19 -38.64 -31.92
C VAL A 206 -57.97 -37.82 -30.66
N ASP A 207 -57.49 -38.48 -29.60
CA ASP A 207 -57.26 -37.87 -28.29
C ASP A 207 -56.20 -36.76 -28.36
N ILE A 208 -56.52 -35.57 -27.83
CA ILE A 208 -55.58 -34.44 -27.79
C ILE A 208 -54.35 -34.74 -26.91
N ASN A 209 -54.46 -35.69 -25.98
CA ASN A 209 -53.36 -36.07 -25.10
C ASN A 209 -52.20 -36.76 -25.85
N LEU A 210 -52.36 -37.15 -27.12
CA LEU A 210 -51.23 -37.64 -27.93
C LEU A 210 -50.09 -36.63 -28.00
N PHE A 211 -50.43 -35.33 -27.98
CA PHE A 211 -49.45 -34.27 -28.07
C PHE A 211 -48.54 -34.23 -26.83
N ASN A 212 -48.97 -34.71 -25.66
CA ASN A 212 -48.14 -34.80 -24.46
C ASN A 212 -46.84 -35.57 -24.76
N GLY A 213 -46.95 -36.74 -25.42
CA GLY A 213 -45.78 -37.55 -25.78
C GLY A 213 -44.82 -36.90 -26.79
N ILE A 214 -45.30 -35.94 -27.58
CA ILE A 214 -44.49 -35.19 -28.56
C ILE A 214 -43.90 -33.93 -27.94
N ILE A 215 -44.65 -33.25 -27.08
CA ILE A 215 -44.34 -31.93 -26.54
C ILE A 215 -43.58 -31.99 -25.22
N ASP A 216 -43.77 -33.01 -24.38
CA ASP A 216 -43.06 -33.14 -23.10
C ASP A 216 -41.53 -33.11 -23.26
N PRO A 217 -40.91 -33.79 -24.26
CA PRO A 217 -39.48 -33.67 -24.51
C PRO A 217 -39.05 -32.26 -24.91
N VAL A 218 -39.88 -31.52 -25.65
CA VAL A 218 -39.63 -30.12 -26.05
C VAL A 218 -39.60 -29.24 -24.81
N ASN A 219 -40.64 -29.32 -23.97
CA ASN A 219 -40.74 -28.55 -22.73
C ASN A 219 -39.63 -28.91 -21.74
N ALA A 220 -39.22 -30.18 -21.65
CA ALA A 220 -38.14 -30.62 -20.76
C ALA A 220 -36.78 -29.98 -21.13
N VAL A 221 -36.47 -29.85 -22.42
CA VAL A 221 -35.20 -29.26 -22.88
C VAL A 221 -35.25 -27.73 -22.92
N THR A 222 -36.36 -27.16 -23.38
CA THR A 222 -36.50 -25.70 -23.49
C THR A 222 -36.85 -25.03 -22.17
N GLN A 223 -37.39 -25.78 -21.19
CA GLN A 223 -37.99 -25.28 -19.96
C GLN A 223 -39.08 -24.22 -20.18
N GLY A 224 -39.73 -24.27 -21.36
CA GLY A 224 -40.81 -23.40 -21.78
C GLY A 224 -42.15 -24.14 -21.87
N ASN A 225 -43.16 -23.39 -22.29
CA ASN A 225 -44.51 -23.89 -22.52
C ASN A 225 -44.77 -23.89 -24.03
N THR A 226 -45.24 -25.02 -24.55
CA THR A 226 -45.55 -25.17 -25.97
C THR A 226 -47.05 -25.11 -26.21
N LEU A 227 -47.42 -24.42 -27.28
CA LEU A 227 -48.77 -24.29 -27.81
C LEU A 227 -48.78 -24.70 -29.29
N ILE A 228 -49.89 -25.32 -29.71
CA ILE A 228 -50.15 -25.65 -31.11
C ILE A 228 -51.42 -24.90 -31.50
N VAL A 229 -51.33 -24.10 -32.56
CA VAL A 229 -52.46 -23.34 -33.10
C VAL A 229 -52.67 -23.66 -34.57
N ASP A 230 -53.91 -23.57 -35.03
CA ASP A 230 -54.23 -23.74 -36.44
C ASP A 230 -53.95 -22.47 -37.28
N ASN A 231 -54.26 -22.52 -38.57
CA ASN A 231 -54.11 -21.38 -39.48
C ASN A 231 -55.01 -20.17 -39.12
N ASN A 232 -56.11 -20.40 -38.41
CA ASN A 232 -57.08 -19.38 -38.03
C ASN A 232 -56.77 -18.77 -36.65
N GLY A 233 -55.80 -19.31 -35.93
CA GLY A 233 -55.44 -18.92 -34.57
C GLY A 233 -56.22 -19.60 -33.47
N GLU A 234 -56.97 -20.65 -33.81
CA GLU A 234 -57.64 -21.51 -32.86
C GLU A 234 -56.63 -22.45 -32.20
N LEU A 235 -56.83 -22.68 -30.90
CA LEU A 235 -55.95 -23.50 -30.08
C LEU A 235 -56.19 -24.99 -30.33
N ILE A 236 -55.18 -25.70 -30.82
CA ILE A 236 -55.22 -27.16 -30.95
C ILE A 236 -54.76 -27.82 -29.66
N TYR A 237 -53.65 -27.37 -29.08
CA TYR A 237 -53.11 -27.95 -27.85
C TYR A 237 -52.36 -26.90 -27.04
N ASP A 238 -52.48 -27.00 -25.71
CA ASP A 238 -51.76 -26.17 -24.76
C ASP A 238 -51.15 -27.05 -23.67
N SER A 239 -49.83 -26.99 -23.52
CA SER A 239 -49.14 -27.73 -22.45
C SER A 239 -49.34 -27.13 -21.06
N GLU A 240 -49.78 -25.88 -20.94
CA GLU A 240 -50.08 -25.24 -19.67
C GLU A 240 -51.39 -25.77 -19.07
N ASP A 241 -52.43 -25.92 -19.90
CA ASP A 241 -53.73 -26.53 -19.54
C ASP A 241 -53.57 -27.96 -18.97
N ALA A 242 -52.61 -28.74 -19.48
CA ALA A 242 -52.35 -30.11 -19.03
C ALA A 242 -51.75 -30.17 -17.62
N SER A 243 -51.08 -29.09 -17.17
CA SER A 243 -50.35 -29.05 -15.91
C SER A 243 -51.14 -28.48 -14.73
N ASP A 244 -52.22 -27.74 -14.96
CA ASP A 244 -52.96 -27.00 -13.92
C ASP A 244 -54.49 -27.22 -13.94
N SER A 245 -54.92 -28.45 -14.24
CA SER A 245 -56.33 -28.88 -14.22
C SER A 245 -56.95 -28.99 -12.81
N MET A 246 -56.41 -28.28 -11.83
CA MET A 246 -57.07 -27.96 -10.56
C MET A 246 -56.55 -26.60 -10.05
N GLN A 247 -57.39 -25.57 -10.15
CA GLN A 247 -57.23 -24.22 -9.55
C GLN A 247 -56.68 -23.11 -10.46
N THR A 248 -57.41 -22.72 -11.51
CA THR A 248 -57.79 -21.31 -11.70
C THR A 248 -58.81 -21.17 -12.81
N GLY A 249 -59.90 -20.45 -12.53
CA GLY A 249 -60.90 -20.11 -13.53
C GLY A 249 -60.36 -19.09 -14.53
N GLY A 250 -60.39 -19.43 -15.81
CA GLY A 250 -61.03 -18.61 -16.85
C GLY A 250 -60.43 -17.27 -17.32
N GLU A 251 -59.40 -16.68 -16.70
CA GLU A 251 -59.07 -15.26 -17.00
C GLU A 251 -57.75 -14.95 -17.72
N GLN A 252 -56.95 -15.92 -18.17
CA GLN A 252 -55.72 -15.56 -18.90
C GLN A 252 -55.30 -16.56 -19.99
N ARG A 253 -56.23 -16.87 -20.90
CA ARG A 253 -55.86 -17.51 -22.16
C ARG A 253 -54.94 -16.59 -22.95
N LEU A 254 -53.76 -17.08 -23.27
CA LEU A 254 -52.82 -16.46 -24.18
C LEU A 254 -53.57 -15.99 -25.43
N ASN A 255 -53.45 -14.72 -25.83
CA ASN A 255 -54.04 -14.27 -27.08
C ASN A 255 -53.21 -14.83 -28.25
N THR A 256 -53.53 -16.06 -28.65
CA THR A 256 -52.92 -16.81 -29.76
C THR A 256 -52.90 -15.98 -31.05
N GLN A 257 -53.89 -15.11 -31.22
CA GLN A 257 -54.01 -14.23 -32.37
C GLN A 257 -52.95 -13.12 -32.39
N LEU A 258 -52.51 -12.61 -31.23
CA LEU A 258 -51.38 -11.67 -31.15
C LEU A 258 -50.03 -12.34 -31.45
N LEU A 259 -49.89 -13.62 -31.13
CA LEU A 259 -48.68 -14.40 -31.41
C LEU A 259 -48.55 -14.68 -32.91
N LEU A 260 -49.66 -14.99 -33.59
CA LEU A 260 -49.67 -15.24 -35.04
C LEU A 260 -49.37 -13.99 -35.88
N GLN A 261 -49.61 -12.77 -35.38
CA GLN A 261 -49.21 -11.54 -36.10
C GLN A 261 -47.69 -11.44 -36.32
N HIS A 262 -46.91 -12.11 -35.48
CA HIS A 262 -45.46 -12.13 -35.57
C HIS A 262 -44.93 -13.31 -36.41
N VAL A 263 -45.81 -14.20 -36.87
CA VAL A 263 -45.48 -15.35 -37.72
C VAL A 263 -45.50 -14.91 -39.19
N ASN A 264 -44.32 -14.65 -39.75
CA ASN A 264 -44.18 -14.21 -41.15
C ASN A 264 -43.30 -15.15 -42.01
N GLN A 265 -42.69 -16.14 -41.39
CA GLN A 265 -41.77 -17.11 -41.98
C GLN A 265 -42.13 -18.53 -41.55
N GLN A 266 -41.52 -19.56 -42.17
CA GLN A 266 -41.78 -20.96 -41.81
C GLN A 266 -41.18 -21.33 -40.44
N GLN A 267 -40.04 -20.75 -40.09
CA GLN A 267 -39.38 -20.92 -38.80
C GLN A 267 -38.74 -19.59 -38.44
N ASP A 268 -39.02 -19.08 -37.25
CA ASP A 268 -38.33 -17.92 -36.69
C ASP A 268 -38.54 -17.84 -35.17
N HIS A 269 -37.96 -16.81 -34.56
CA HIS A 269 -38.08 -16.50 -33.16
C HIS A 269 -38.33 -14.99 -32.97
N PHE A 270 -39.03 -14.64 -31.91
CA PHE A 270 -39.23 -13.25 -31.51
C PHE A 270 -39.28 -13.12 -29.99
N GLN A 271 -39.04 -11.91 -29.50
CA GLN A 271 -39.22 -11.58 -28.10
C GLN A 271 -40.58 -10.92 -27.92
N ILE A 272 -41.34 -11.39 -26.94
CA ILE A 272 -42.64 -10.84 -26.59
C ILE A 272 -42.68 -10.57 -25.09
N GLU A 273 -43.35 -9.49 -24.71
CA GLU A 273 -43.62 -9.18 -23.33
C GLU A 273 -45.05 -9.60 -22.97
N MET A 274 -45.18 -10.46 -21.98
CA MET A 274 -46.44 -11.02 -21.53
C MET A 274 -46.52 -10.85 -20.02
N ASN A 275 -47.57 -10.19 -19.52
CA ASN A 275 -47.77 -9.92 -18.10
C ASN A 275 -46.57 -9.23 -17.40
N GLY A 276 -45.87 -8.34 -18.12
CA GLY A 276 -44.68 -7.64 -17.61
C GLY A 276 -43.42 -8.51 -17.51
N GLN A 277 -43.43 -9.72 -18.09
CA GLN A 277 -42.27 -10.59 -18.21
C GLN A 277 -41.92 -10.79 -19.69
N SER A 278 -40.63 -10.77 -20.00
CA SER A 278 -40.14 -11.01 -21.36
C SER A 278 -39.96 -12.51 -21.63
N TYR A 279 -40.52 -12.98 -22.73
CA TYR A 279 -40.45 -14.34 -23.23
C TYR A 279 -39.73 -14.37 -24.58
N LEU A 280 -39.01 -15.46 -24.82
CA LEU A 280 -38.53 -15.84 -26.13
C LEU A 280 -39.53 -16.82 -26.73
N ALA A 281 -40.21 -16.44 -27.80
CA ALA A 281 -41.11 -17.30 -28.55
C ALA A 281 -40.37 -17.84 -29.77
N VAL A 282 -40.44 -19.15 -29.98
CA VAL A 282 -39.83 -19.85 -31.11
C VAL A 282 -40.90 -20.71 -31.76
N TYR A 283 -41.05 -20.64 -33.08
CA TYR A 283 -42.15 -21.31 -33.74
C TYR A 283 -41.73 -22.01 -35.04
N SER A 284 -42.50 -23.05 -35.40
CA SER A 284 -42.40 -23.77 -36.67
C SER A 284 -43.79 -23.97 -37.25
N VAL A 285 -43.97 -23.56 -38.51
CA VAL A 285 -45.24 -23.70 -39.24
C VAL A 285 -45.17 -24.92 -40.14
N SER A 286 -46.09 -25.87 -39.92
CA SER A 286 -46.22 -27.05 -40.77
C SER A 286 -46.80 -26.69 -42.15
N LYS A 287 -46.20 -27.23 -43.21
CA LYS A 287 -46.76 -27.15 -44.57
C LYS A 287 -47.86 -28.19 -44.84
N GLN A 288 -47.94 -29.25 -44.04
CA GLN A 288 -48.87 -30.36 -44.27
C GLN A 288 -50.21 -30.17 -43.55
N THR A 289 -50.16 -29.60 -42.35
CA THR A 289 -51.34 -29.37 -41.49
C THR A 289 -51.72 -27.90 -41.44
N GLY A 290 -50.77 -26.99 -41.68
CA GLY A 290 -50.94 -25.56 -41.42
C GLY A 290 -50.84 -25.20 -39.94
N TRP A 291 -50.60 -26.18 -39.07
CA TRP A 291 -50.47 -25.89 -37.64
C TRP A 291 -49.14 -25.24 -37.32
N THR A 292 -49.19 -24.26 -36.43
CA THR A 292 -48.00 -23.59 -35.88
C THR A 292 -47.73 -24.17 -34.50
N THR A 293 -46.59 -24.86 -34.36
CA THR A 293 -46.08 -25.27 -33.04
C THR A 293 -45.19 -24.15 -32.54
N MET A 294 -45.47 -23.61 -31.35
CA MET A 294 -44.73 -22.50 -30.77
C MET A 294 -44.37 -22.80 -29.33
N VAL A 295 -43.09 -22.67 -28.99
CA VAL A 295 -42.60 -22.75 -27.61
C VAL A 295 -42.29 -21.35 -27.09
N THR A 296 -42.78 -21.05 -25.89
CA THR A 296 -42.55 -19.80 -25.18
C THR A 296 -41.66 -20.06 -23.97
N ILE A 297 -40.51 -19.40 -23.91
CA ILE A 297 -39.51 -19.63 -22.87
C ILE A 297 -39.29 -18.33 -22.09
N PRO A 298 -39.50 -18.30 -20.76
CA PRO A 298 -39.26 -17.10 -19.98
C PRO A 298 -37.76 -16.71 -20.01
N LEU A 299 -37.44 -15.48 -20.46
CA LEU A 299 -36.05 -15.02 -20.51
C LEU A 299 -35.41 -15.01 -19.13
N ALA A 300 -36.18 -14.79 -18.06
CA ALA A 300 -35.70 -14.86 -16.69
C ALA A 300 -35.13 -16.25 -16.34
N ARG A 301 -35.70 -17.35 -16.86
CA ARG A 301 -35.20 -18.72 -16.65
C ARG A 301 -33.88 -18.94 -17.37
N ILE A 302 -33.84 -18.62 -18.67
CA ILE A 302 -32.65 -18.73 -19.54
C ILE A 302 -31.49 -17.87 -19.01
N LEU A 303 -31.78 -16.67 -18.51
CA LEU A 303 -30.78 -15.71 -18.06
C LEU A 303 -30.40 -15.87 -16.58
N SER A 304 -31.10 -16.71 -15.81
CA SER A 304 -30.77 -16.94 -14.40
C SER A 304 -29.34 -17.46 -14.17
N PRO A 305 -28.78 -18.38 -14.99
CA PRO A 305 -27.38 -18.79 -14.86
C PRO A 305 -26.41 -17.66 -15.22
N VAL A 306 -26.77 -16.81 -16.19
CA VAL A 306 -25.99 -15.63 -16.59
C VAL A 306 -25.92 -14.63 -15.43
N GLN A 307 -27.02 -14.39 -14.72
CA GLN A 307 -27.04 -13.50 -13.55
C GLN A 307 -26.21 -14.06 -12.38
N LYS A 308 -26.32 -15.37 -12.08
CA LYS A 308 -25.50 -16.03 -11.05
C LYS A 308 -24.01 -15.92 -11.38
N ASN A 309 -23.63 -16.20 -12.63
CA ASN A 309 -22.25 -16.08 -13.10
C ASN A 309 -21.76 -14.62 -13.04
N ARG A 310 -22.57 -13.65 -13.48
CA ARG A 310 -22.25 -12.23 -13.36
C ARG A 310 -21.96 -11.82 -11.91
N ASN A 311 -22.80 -12.25 -10.96
CA ASN A 311 -22.59 -11.94 -9.54
C ASN A 311 -21.32 -12.61 -8.99
N ALA A 312 -21.03 -13.85 -9.40
CA ALA A 312 -19.77 -14.51 -9.04
C ALA A 312 -18.53 -13.78 -9.63
N LEU A 313 -18.60 -13.33 -10.88
CA LEU A 313 -17.55 -12.53 -11.52
C LEU A 313 -17.34 -11.18 -10.81
N ILE A 314 -18.42 -10.51 -10.40
CA ILE A 314 -18.33 -9.26 -9.61
C ILE A 314 -17.65 -9.54 -8.27
N LEU A 315 -18.06 -10.59 -7.55
CA LEU A 315 -17.49 -10.95 -6.25
C LEU A 315 -15.99 -11.27 -6.38
N THR A 316 -15.60 -12.09 -7.36
CA THR A 316 -14.19 -12.42 -7.60
C THR A 316 -13.37 -11.19 -8.00
N THR A 317 -13.93 -10.27 -8.80
CA THR A 317 -13.28 -9.00 -9.14
C THR A 317 -13.08 -8.12 -7.90
N LEU A 318 -14.07 -8.04 -7.01
CA LEU A 318 -13.93 -7.33 -5.74
C LEU A 318 -12.84 -7.94 -4.84
N ILE A 319 -12.77 -9.27 -4.76
CA ILE A 319 -11.71 -9.98 -4.02
C ILE A 319 -10.33 -9.66 -4.60
N ILE A 320 -10.18 -9.69 -5.93
CA ILE A 320 -8.91 -9.37 -6.59
C ILE A 320 -8.52 -7.91 -6.37
N ILE A 321 -9.47 -6.97 -6.44
CA ILE A 321 -9.22 -5.56 -6.14
C ILE A 321 -8.78 -5.39 -4.68
N ALA A 322 -9.44 -6.04 -3.73
CA ALA A 322 -9.07 -5.99 -2.31
C ALA A 322 -7.67 -6.57 -2.08
N PHE A 323 -7.35 -7.70 -2.69
CA PHE A 323 -6.02 -8.32 -2.64
C PHE A 323 -4.96 -7.41 -3.26
N ALA A 324 -5.24 -6.84 -4.44
CA ALA A 324 -4.36 -5.88 -5.11
C ALA A 324 -4.11 -4.65 -4.25
N LEU A 325 -5.12 -4.13 -3.54
CA LEU A 325 -4.98 -3.00 -2.62
C LEU A 325 -4.09 -3.38 -1.42
N CYS A 326 -4.25 -4.58 -0.88
CA CYS A 326 -3.41 -5.10 0.19
C CYS A 326 -1.94 -5.22 -0.25
N VAL A 327 -1.69 -5.81 -1.43
CA VAL A 327 -0.33 -5.92 -1.99
C VAL A 327 0.26 -4.54 -2.31
N ALA A 328 -0.52 -3.65 -2.92
CA ALA A 328 -0.08 -2.30 -3.26
C ALA A 328 0.28 -1.48 -2.01
N THR A 329 -0.52 -1.57 -0.95
CA THR A 329 -0.23 -0.89 0.33
C THR A 329 1.00 -1.46 1.03
N PHE A 330 1.18 -2.78 1.01
CA PHE A 330 2.36 -3.45 1.54
C PHE A 330 3.65 -3.03 0.80
N ILE A 331 3.67 -3.13 -0.53
CA ILE A 331 4.81 -2.73 -1.38
C ILE A 331 5.11 -1.23 -1.21
N SER A 332 4.06 -0.40 -1.22
CA SER A 332 4.17 1.04 -1.03
C SER A 332 4.85 1.40 0.30
N HIS A 333 4.48 0.73 1.39
CA HIS A 333 5.13 0.90 2.69
C HIS A 333 6.57 0.38 2.70
N ALA A 334 6.81 -0.79 2.11
CA ALA A 334 8.15 -1.42 2.06
C ALA A 334 9.17 -0.53 1.33
N LEU A 335 8.78 0.10 0.22
CA LEU A 335 9.65 1.00 -0.55
C LEU A 335 9.76 2.40 0.06
N THR A 336 8.64 2.99 0.48
CA THR A 336 8.62 4.42 0.87
C THR A 336 9.19 4.66 2.27
N LYS A 337 9.04 3.71 3.20
CA LYS A 337 9.53 3.83 4.58
C LYS A 337 11.06 4.03 4.67
N PRO A 338 11.91 3.19 4.05
CA PRO A 338 13.35 3.40 4.09
C PRO A 338 13.78 4.68 3.35
N LEU A 339 13.13 5.04 2.25
CA LEU A 339 13.41 6.30 1.55
C LEU A 339 13.10 7.54 2.42
N LYS A 340 11.94 7.56 3.09
CA LYS A 340 11.59 8.61 4.08
C LYS A 340 12.56 8.63 5.26
N SER A 341 13.13 7.48 5.67
CA SER A 341 14.18 7.43 6.69
C SER A 341 15.44 8.15 6.22
N LEU A 342 15.91 7.82 5.02
CA LEU A 342 17.11 8.43 4.43
C LEU A 342 16.95 9.95 4.29
N VAL A 343 15.81 10.41 3.78
CA VAL A 343 15.49 11.86 3.68
C VAL A 343 15.52 12.54 5.05
N ARG A 344 15.03 11.88 6.11
CA ARG A 344 15.09 12.44 7.47
C ARG A 344 16.52 12.52 8.01
N LEU A 345 17.37 11.51 7.75
CA LEU A 345 18.77 11.54 8.14
C LEU A 345 19.55 12.62 7.38
N MET A 346 19.30 12.77 6.08
CA MET A 346 19.87 13.85 5.28
C MET A 346 19.52 15.23 5.86
N LYS A 347 18.26 15.44 6.28
CA LYS A 347 17.87 16.70 6.95
C LYS A 347 18.62 16.94 8.26
N ARG A 348 18.91 15.90 9.05
CA ARG A 348 19.70 16.04 10.30
C ARG A 348 21.14 16.46 10.00
N VAL A 349 21.73 15.87 8.96
CA VAL A 349 23.08 16.22 8.48
C VAL A 349 23.14 17.66 8.00
N GLN A 350 22.13 18.13 7.28
CA GLN A 350 22.02 19.54 6.87
C GLN A 350 21.97 20.53 8.04
N HIS A 351 21.52 20.09 9.22
CA HIS A 351 21.51 20.89 10.44
C HIS A 351 22.76 20.68 11.31
N GLY A 352 23.82 20.06 10.77
CA GLY A 352 25.11 19.90 11.44
C GLY A 352 25.27 18.61 12.26
N ASN A 353 24.25 17.76 12.37
CA ASN A 353 24.38 16.49 13.08
C ASN A 353 24.92 15.39 12.15
N LEU A 354 26.21 15.07 12.30
CA LEU A 354 26.89 14.02 11.55
C LEU A 354 26.88 12.65 12.24
N ASP A 355 26.40 12.56 13.48
CA ASP A 355 26.25 11.30 14.22
C ASP A 355 24.93 10.62 13.83
N VAL A 356 24.79 10.37 12.54
CA VAL A 356 23.65 9.67 11.95
C VAL A 356 24.13 8.41 11.25
N TRP A 357 23.33 7.36 11.36
CA TRP A 357 23.63 6.09 10.69
C TRP A 357 22.37 5.49 10.10
N GLN A 358 22.40 5.20 8.80
CA GLN A 358 21.35 4.43 8.16
C GLN A 358 21.65 2.94 8.36
N HIS A 359 20.83 2.28 9.17
CA HIS A 359 20.85 0.84 9.32
C HIS A 359 20.12 0.24 8.13
N SER A 360 20.86 -0.28 7.14
CA SER A 360 20.23 -1.04 6.06
C SER A 360 19.83 -2.42 6.58
N LYS A 361 18.54 -2.75 6.48
CA LYS A 361 18.03 -4.10 6.74
C LYS A 361 17.98 -4.96 5.46
N TYR A 362 18.21 -4.35 4.30
CA TYR A 362 17.95 -4.94 2.99
C TYR A 362 19.23 -4.92 2.14
N ASN A 363 19.40 -5.93 1.29
CA ASN A 363 20.51 -6.05 0.33
C ASN A 363 20.10 -5.62 -1.10
N ASP A 364 19.09 -4.75 -1.19
CA ASP A 364 18.55 -4.20 -2.44
C ASP A 364 19.16 -2.83 -2.78
N GLU A 365 18.67 -2.18 -3.83
CA GLU A 365 19.10 -0.85 -4.26
C GLU A 365 18.90 0.20 -3.15
N ILE A 366 17.90 0.01 -2.29
CA ILE A 366 17.64 0.90 -1.16
C ILE A 366 18.72 0.73 -0.09
N GLY A 367 19.15 -0.51 0.17
CA GLY A 367 20.27 -0.79 1.06
C GLY A 367 21.59 -0.24 0.53
N MET A 368 21.82 -0.34 -0.78
CA MET A 368 22.98 0.24 -1.45
C MET A 368 23.00 1.77 -1.28
N LEU A 369 21.85 2.44 -1.43
CA LEU A 369 21.75 3.88 -1.18
C LEU A 369 22.10 4.25 0.26
N GLY A 370 21.64 3.45 1.23
CA GLY A 370 21.98 3.61 2.65
C GLY A 370 23.47 3.46 2.95
N SER A 371 24.15 2.48 2.35
CA SER A 371 25.58 2.27 2.56
C SER A 371 26.44 3.37 1.92
N HIS A 372 26.08 3.85 0.72
CA HIS A 372 26.72 5.00 0.10
C HIS A 372 26.53 6.28 0.91
N PHE A 373 25.34 6.50 1.48
CA PHE A 373 25.08 7.60 2.40
C PHE A 373 26.00 7.53 3.62
N ASN A 374 26.12 6.36 4.27
CA ASN A 374 27.01 6.20 5.42
C ASN A 374 28.49 6.48 5.05
N ARG A 375 28.95 6.00 3.89
CA ARG A 375 30.32 6.27 3.39
C ARG A 375 30.56 7.76 3.17
N MET A 376 29.58 8.48 2.63
CA MET A 376 29.64 9.94 2.48
C MET A 376 29.78 10.63 3.84
N ILE A 377 29.01 10.22 4.86
CA ILE A 377 29.08 10.81 6.20
C ILE A 377 30.45 10.59 6.86
N ILE A 378 31.03 9.39 6.74
CA ILE A 378 32.39 9.12 7.22
C ILE A 378 33.38 10.07 6.55
N ARG A 379 33.32 10.20 5.22
CA ARG A 379 34.22 11.09 4.49
C ARG A 379 34.08 12.56 4.91
N VAL A 380 32.87 13.02 5.19
CA VAL A 380 32.63 14.39 5.69
C VAL A 380 33.24 14.58 7.09
N LYS A 381 33.12 13.59 7.98
CA LYS A 381 33.76 13.64 9.31
C LYS A 381 35.27 13.71 9.21
N ASP A 382 35.88 12.88 8.37
CA ASP A 382 37.33 12.86 8.17
C ASP A 382 37.83 14.23 7.68
N LEU A 383 37.11 14.82 6.70
CA LEU A 383 37.44 16.16 6.18
C LEU A 383 37.32 17.25 7.25
N LEU A 384 36.29 17.22 8.10
CA LEU A 384 36.16 18.19 9.19
C LEU A 384 37.27 18.05 10.23
N GLN A 385 37.67 16.82 10.55
CA GLN A 385 38.78 16.57 11.47
C GLN A 385 40.11 17.05 10.88
N GLU A 386 40.35 16.81 9.60
CA GLU A 386 41.53 17.29 8.87
C GLU A 386 41.63 18.81 8.88
N VAL A 387 40.51 19.50 8.58
CA VAL A 387 40.43 20.97 8.65
C VAL A 387 40.71 21.48 10.06
N SER A 388 40.09 20.88 11.09
CA SER A 388 40.30 21.28 12.48
C SER A 388 41.75 21.10 12.94
N LEU A 389 42.39 19.98 12.58
CA LEU A 389 43.80 19.74 12.89
C LEU A 389 44.72 20.73 12.17
N THR A 390 44.42 21.02 10.91
CA THR A 390 45.16 21.99 10.11
C THR A 390 45.09 23.39 10.73
N GLU A 391 43.90 23.80 11.20
CA GLU A 391 43.69 25.09 11.84
C GLU A 391 44.41 25.21 13.20
N LYS A 392 44.39 24.15 14.03
CA LYS A 392 45.17 24.10 15.28
C LYS A 392 46.68 24.19 15.02
N ARG A 393 47.18 23.48 14.01
CA ARG A 393 48.61 23.54 13.62
C ARG A 393 49.00 24.95 13.18
N LYS A 394 48.15 25.61 12.39
CA LYS A 394 48.33 26.99 11.96
C LYS A 394 48.41 27.94 13.17
N GLN A 395 47.45 27.85 14.10
CA GLN A 395 47.43 28.69 15.30
C GLN A 395 48.69 28.53 16.16
N LYS A 396 49.18 27.29 16.33
CA LYS A 396 50.44 27.01 17.06
C LYS A 396 51.66 27.58 16.35
N ALA A 397 51.69 27.52 15.02
CA ALA A 397 52.77 28.11 14.22
C ALA A 397 52.77 29.65 14.35
N ASP A 398 51.60 30.29 14.26
CA ASP A 398 51.46 31.74 14.41
C ASP A 398 51.92 32.21 15.80
N MET A 399 51.55 31.48 16.86
CA MET A 399 51.98 31.79 18.23
C MET A 399 53.50 31.69 18.40
N ARG A 400 54.13 30.64 17.84
CA ARG A 400 55.60 30.48 17.86
C ARG A 400 56.30 31.58 17.08
N ALA A 401 55.75 31.97 15.93
CA ALA A 401 56.29 33.06 15.13
C ALA A 401 56.28 34.39 15.89
N LEU A 402 55.19 34.68 16.64
CA LEU A 402 55.10 35.86 17.50
C LEU A 402 56.13 35.83 18.65
N GLN A 403 56.30 34.70 19.34
CA GLN A 403 57.27 34.57 20.43
C GLN A 403 58.73 34.80 19.97
N ASN A 404 59.07 34.30 18.77
CA ASN A 404 60.42 34.45 18.21
C ASN A 404 60.77 35.90 17.80
N GLN A 405 59.82 36.85 17.77
CA GLN A 405 60.12 38.25 17.45
C GLN A 405 60.90 38.98 18.57
N ILE A 406 60.94 38.47 19.80
CA ILE A 406 61.78 38.99 20.87
C ILE A 406 63.14 38.28 20.81
N ASN A 407 64.16 38.89 20.22
CA ASN A 407 65.51 38.29 20.13
C ASN A 407 66.27 38.41 21.46
N PRO A 408 66.45 37.33 22.25
CA PRO A 408 67.10 37.39 23.56
C PRO A 408 68.57 37.81 23.46
N HIS A 409 69.25 37.39 22.39
CA HIS A 409 70.66 37.67 22.15
C HIS A 409 70.92 39.16 21.94
N PHE A 410 70.01 39.87 21.27
CA PHE A 410 70.14 41.31 21.11
C PHE A 410 70.13 42.04 22.46
N ILE A 411 69.24 41.64 23.38
CA ILE A 411 69.14 42.25 24.70
C ILE A 411 70.40 41.96 25.53
N TYR A 412 70.89 40.71 25.56
CA TYR A 412 72.13 40.39 26.27
C TYR A 412 73.32 41.16 25.74
N ASN A 413 73.48 41.23 24.42
CA ASN A 413 74.60 41.94 23.81
C ASN A 413 74.55 43.44 24.08
N THR A 414 73.34 44.01 24.12
CA THR A 414 73.16 45.43 24.45
C THR A 414 73.55 45.70 25.90
N LEU A 415 73.11 44.87 26.85
CA LEU A 415 73.47 45.01 28.26
C LEU A 415 74.97 44.78 28.49
N GLU A 416 75.58 43.78 27.85
CA GLU A 416 77.01 43.53 27.99
C GLU A 416 77.85 44.69 27.41
N SER A 417 77.40 45.29 26.30
CA SER A 417 78.04 46.48 25.72
C SER A 417 77.99 47.69 26.68
N ILE A 418 76.85 47.91 27.34
CA ILE A 418 76.69 48.98 28.34
C ILE A 418 77.59 48.71 29.55
N ARG A 419 77.69 47.46 30.00
CA ARG A 419 78.58 47.07 31.10
C ARG A 419 80.04 47.35 30.77
N MET A 420 80.52 46.95 29.59
CA MET A 420 81.88 47.20 29.13
C MET A 420 82.20 48.70 29.03
N LEU A 421 81.24 49.51 28.55
CA LEU A 421 81.36 50.97 28.52
C LEU A 421 81.49 51.57 29.94
N ALA A 422 80.74 51.05 30.91
CA ALA A 422 80.82 51.51 32.28
C ALA A 422 82.14 51.13 32.96
N GLU A 423 82.62 49.89 32.75
CA GLU A 423 83.95 49.46 33.23
C GLU A 423 85.06 50.32 32.63
N SER A 424 84.96 50.69 31.34
CA SER A 424 85.95 51.56 30.67
C SER A 424 85.93 53.01 31.16
N ASN A 425 84.83 53.48 31.75
CA ASN A 425 84.71 54.83 32.33
C ASN A 425 84.96 54.85 33.84
N ASP A 426 85.49 53.75 34.40
CA ASP A 426 85.75 53.57 35.83
C ASP A 426 84.49 53.82 36.70
N ASP A 427 83.31 53.43 36.17
CA ASP A 427 82.03 53.45 36.86
C ASP A 427 81.61 52.03 37.27
N PRO A 428 82.15 51.51 38.39
CA PRO A 428 81.86 50.16 38.86
C PRO A 428 80.39 49.99 39.27
N ARG A 429 79.69 51.09 39.57
CA ARG A 429 78.28 51.07 39.98
C ARG A 429 77.38 50.77 38.77
N VAL A 430 77.58 51.45 37.65
CA VAL A 430 76.83 51.20 36.40
C VAL A 430 77.19 49.83 35.81
N ALA A 431 78.46 49.42 35.88
CA ALA A 431 78.88 48.07 35.47
C ALA A 431 78.16 46.99 36.27
N LYS A 432 78.13 47.11 37.60
CA LYS A 432 77.43 46.17 38.49
C LYS A 432 75.92 46.16 38.26
N LEU A 433 75.29 47.32 38.08
CA LEU A 433 73.85 47.43 37.82
C LEU A 433 73.47 46.74 36.49
N THR A 434 74.25 46.99 35.44
CA THR A 434 73.99 46.41 34.10
C THR A 434 74.21 44.90 34.09
N TYR A 435 75.22 44.41 34.82
CA TYR A 435 75.44 42.98 35.03
C TYR A 435 74.27 42.31 35.76
N LEU A 436 73.81 42.88 36.88
CA LEU A 436 72.67 42.37 37.64
C LEU A 436 71.39 42.40 36.80
N LEU A 437 71.17 43.43 35.98
CA LEU A 437 70.06 43.50 35.04
C LEU A 437 70.15 42.43 33.94
N GLY A 438 71.36 42.17 33.43
CA GLY A 438 71.62 41.07 32.49
C GLY A 438 71.28 39.71 33.07
N LEU A 439 71.64 39.47 34.34
CA LEU A 439 71.24 38.26 35.08
C LEU A 439 69.72 38.14 35.20
N GLN A 440 69.03 39.23 35.55
CA GLN A 440 67.58 39.26 35.71
C GLN A 440 66.84 38.96 34.38
N MET A 441 67.27 39.61 33.30
CA MET A 441 66.70 39.39 31.96
C MET A 441 66.97 37.97 31.47
N ARG A 442 68.16 37.43 31.75
CA ARG A 442 68.53 36.08 31.33
C ARG A 442 67.66 35.02 31.95
N TYR A 443 67.41 35.17 33.24
CA TYR A 443 66.53 34.26 33.95
C TYR A 443 65.07 34.32 33.43
N SER A 444 64.61 35.52 33.04
CA SER A 444 63.22 35.77 32.64
C SER A 444 62.88 35.39 31.19
N ILE A 445 63.85 35.52 30.26
CA ILE A 445 63.61 35.30 28.81
C ILE A 445 63.89 33.86 28.38
N VAL A 446 64.72 33.12 29.12
CA VAL A 446 65.00 31.72 28.82
C VAL A 446 63.74 30.88 29.13
N ARG A 447 63.19 30.25 28.08
CA ARG A 447 62.01 29.36 28.03
C ARG A 447 61.31 29.12 29.37
N SER A 448 60.06 29.59 29.46
CA SER A 448 59.19 29.48 30.63
C SER A 448 58.76 28.06 31.02
N GLU A 449 59.05 27.06 30.19
CA GLU A 449 58.58 25.67 30.33
C GLU A 449 59.52 24.79 31.20
N GLU A 450 60.68 25.30 31.62
CA GLU A 450 61.63 24.54 32.43
C GLU A 450 61.42 24.77 33.94
N ALA A 451 61.23 23.69 34.69
CA ALA A 451 61.34 23.71 36.15
C ALA A 451 62.77 24.09 36.57
N VAL A 452 62.90 24.89 37.62
CA VAL A 452 64.16 25.35 38.21
C VAL A 452 64.27 24.89 39.65
N THR A 453 65.48 24.82 40.18
CA THR A 453 65.66 24.50 41.60
C THR A 453 65.30 25.71 42.48
N ILE A 454 64.82 25.47 43.70
CA ILE A 454 64.64 26.52 44.71
C ILE A 454 65.91 27.34 44.91
N ARG A 455 67.10 26.70 44.82
CA ARG A 455 68.40 27.39 44.82
C ARG A 455 68.48 28.47 43.74
N GLN A 456 68.12 28.13 42.50
CA GLN A 456 68.16 29.07 41.38
C GLN A 456 67.15 30.22 41.55
N GLU A 457 65.95 29.96 42.06
CA GLU A 457 64.99 31.02 42.39
C GLU A 457 65.50 31.95 43.50
N LEU A 458 66.08 31.39 44.57
CA LEU A 458 66.63 32.19 45.66
C LEU A 458 67.87 32.99 45.22
N ASP A 459 68.72 32.43 44.35
CA ASP A 459 69.83 33.16 43.74
C ASP A 459 69.33 34.31 42.85
N HIS A 460 68.23 34.09 42.13
CA HIS A 460 67.56 35.13 41.36
C HIS A 460 67.00 36.24 42.26
N VAL A 461 66.39 35.89 43.39
CA VAL A 461 65.96 36.84 44.43
C VAL A 461 67.15 37.59 45.04
N ARG A 462 68.30 36.93 45.29
CA ARG A 462 69.52 37.59 45.77
C ARG A 462 70.05 38.61 44.77
N ASN A 463 70.09 38.25 43.48
CA ASN A 463 70.50 39.17 42.42
C ASN A 463 69.54 40.37 42.32
N TYR A 464 68.25 40.13 42.46
CA TYR A 464 67.23 41.18 42.50
C TYR A 464 67.39 42.10 43.71
N TYR A 465 67.63 41.53 44.90
CA TYR A 465 67.95 42.26 46.12
C TYR A 465 69.19 43.15 45.96
N HIS A 466 70.28 42.64 45.40
CA HIS A 466 71.47 43.43 45.13
C HIS A 466 71.20 44.60 44.17
N LEU A 467 70.33 44.40 43.18
CA LEU A 467 69.91 45.45 42.26
C LEU A 467 69.13 46.54 43.01
N LEU A 468 68.21 46.15 43.88
CA LEU A 468 67.44 47.09 44.70
C LEU A 468 68.31 47.82 45.74
N GLN A 469 69.30 47.17 46.34
CA GLN A 469 70.26 47.80 47.27
C GLN A 469 71.06 48.94 46.61
N ILE A 470 71.39 48.82 45.32
CA ILE A 470 72.06 49.91 44.56
C ILE A 470 71.12 51.11 44.35
N ARG A 471 69.81 50.85 44.22
CA ARG A 471 68.77 51.87 44.00
C ARG A 471 68.29 52.52 45.31
N PHE A 472 68.20 51.73 46.37
CA PHE A 472 67.70 52.12 47.69
C PHE A 472 68.69 51.69 48.79
N PRO A 473 69.83 52.40 48.93
CA PRO A 473 70.84 52.06 49.94
C PRO A 473 70.26 52.08 51.35
N ASP A 474 70.61 51.09 52.17
CA ASP A 474 70.30 51.00 53.60
C ASP A 474 68.79 51.06 53.96
N LYS A 475 67.89 50.79 53.00
CA LYS A 475 66.44 50.82 53.21
C LYS A 475 65.86 49.54 53.81
N PHE A 476 66.39 48.38 53.43
CA PHE A 476 65.90 47.10 53.93
C PHE A 476 66.96 45.99 53.84
N ASN A 477 66.87 45.00 54.74
CA ASN A 477 67.73 43.82 54.75
C ASN A 477 66.99 42.58 54.24
N LEU A 478 67.70 41.68 53.57
CA LEU A 478 67.20 40.36 53.18
C LEU A 478 67.84 39.27 54.03
N HIS A 479 67.02 38.49 54.71
CA HIS A 479 67.41 37.28 55.43
C HIS A 479 66.79 36.05 54.75
N ILE A 480 67.62 35.12 54.30
CA ILE A 480 67.16 33.84 53.72
C ILE A 480 67.61 32.72 54.64
N ASP A 481 66.66 32.11 55.33
CA ASP A 481 66.84 30.95 56.21
C ASP A 481 66.04 29.76 55.67
N VAL A 482 66.56 29.18 54.59
CA VAL A 482 65.96 28.02 53.92
C VAL A 482 66.89 26.81 54.11
N PRO A 483 66.42 25.75 54.79
CA PRO A 483 67.21 24.52 54.99
C PRO A 483 67.74 23.93 53.69
N GLU A 484 68.98 23.45 53.71
CA GLU A 484 69.69 22.96 52.51
C GLU A 484 68.96 21.82 51.78
N LYS A 485 68.26 20.97 52.52
CA LYS A 485 67.42 19.88 51.97
C LYS A 485 66.33 20.37 50.99
N PHE A 486 65.87 21.62 51.11
CA PHE A 486 64.84 22.18 50.24
C PHE A 486 65.40 22.89 49.00
N LEU A 487 66.71 23.20 48.98
CA LEU A 487 67.31 23.99 47.89
C LEU A 487 67.31 23.28 46.54
N HIS A 488 67.25 21.95 46.52
CA HIS A 488 67.25 21.14 45.30
C HIS A 488 65.86 20.87 44.74
N LEU A 489 64.80 21.26 45.46
CA LEU A 489 63.43 20.99 45.04
C LEU A 489 63.11 21.77 43.75
N PRO A 490 62.39 21.16 42.80
CA PRO A 490 61.98 21.83 41.58
C PRO A 490 60.76 22.72 41.83
N VAL A 491 60.80 23.92 41.28
CA VAL A 491 59.76 24.93 41.31
C VAL A 491 59.58 25.56 39.93
N ILE A 492 58.39 26.04 39.60
CA ILE A 492 58.20 26.86 38.39
C ILE A 492 58.99 28.17 38.51
N LYS A 493 59.56 28.65 37.39
CA LYS A 493 60.33 29.92 37.36
C LYS A 493 59.50 31.13 37.80
N LEU A 494 60.15 32.12 38.40
CA LEU A 494 59.62 33.44 38.79
C LEU A 494 58.45 33.36 39.79
N VAL A 495 58.60 32.58 40.87
CA VAL A 495 57.57 32.46 41.93
C VAL A 495 57.88 33.39 43.08
N PHE A 496 59.13 33.47 43.52
CA PHE A 496 59.49 34.29 44.68
C PHE A 496 59.62 35.77 44.31
N GLN A 497 60.11 36.08 43.11
CA GLN A 497 60.36 37.47 42.72
C GLN A 497 59.12 38.35 42.83
N PRO A 498 57.92 38.00 42.31
CA PRO A 498 56.74 38.85 42.45
C PRO A 498 56.30 39.02 43.92
N ILE A 499 56.51 38.01 44.77
CA ILE A 499 56.19 38.10 46.20
C ILE A 499 57.16 39.07 46.90
N VAL A 500 58.45 38.95 46.62
CA VAL A 500 59.51 39.83 47.13
C VAL A 500 59.33 41.27 46.63
N GLU A 501 58.97 41.44 45.35
CA GLU A 501 58.72 42.73 44.74
C GLU A 501 57.55 43.46 45.43
N ASN A 502 56.46 42.73 45.70
CA ASN A 502 55.33 43.28 46.44
C ASN A 502 55.71 43.66 47.87
N ALA A 503 56.48 42.80 48.57
CA ALA A 503 56.97 43.09 49.91
C ALA A 503 57.83 44.38 49.94
N VAL A 504 58.71 44.57 48.96
CA VAL A 504 59.58 45.75 48.89
C VAL A 504 58.79 47.01 48.55
N PHE A 505 58.06 47.06 47.44
CA PHE A 505 57.46 48.31 46.95
C PHE A 505 56.18 48.71 47.70
N HIS A 506 55.39 47.75 48.16
CA HIS A 506 54.13 48.03 48.87
C HIS A 506 54.27 47.97 50.38
N GLY A 507 55.26 47.23 50.91
CA GLY A 507 55.50 47.10 52.35
C GLY A 507 56.64 47.98 52.86
N LEU A 508 57.86 47.72 52.38
CA LEU A 508 59.10 48.21 52.99
C LEU A 508 59.52 49.61 52.51
N ASP A 509 59.27 50.00 51.26
CA ASP A 509 59.65 51.32 50.73
C ASP A 509 58.93 52.46 51.47
N GLN A 510 57.67 52.22 51.85
CA GLN A 510 56.79 53.15 52.56
C GLN A 510 57.01 53.17 54.09
N LYS A 511 57.81 52.24 54.64
CA LYS A 511 58.13 52.20 56.07
C LYS A 511 59.13 53.29 56.44
N VAL A 512 58.94 53.87 57.64
CA VAL A 512 59.92 54.76 58.26
C VAL A 512 60.92 53.91 59.06
N GLY A 513 62.19 53.95 58.67
CA GLY A 513 63.27 53.16 59.27
C GLY A 513 63.66 51.94 58.43
N LEU A 514 64.61 51.16 58.96
CA LEU A 514 65.13 49.97 58.29
C LEU A 514 64.08 48.84 58.28
N GLY A 515 63.78 48.32 57.10
CA GLY A 515 62.92 47.16 56.91
C GLY A 515 63.66 45.83 56.89
N THR A 516 62.97 44.73 57.16
CA THR A 516 63.52 43.37 57.08
C THR A 516 62.58 42.48 56.28
N LEU A 517 63.13 41.82 55.27
CA LEU A 517 62.48 40.78 54.47
C LEU A 517 63.09 39.43 54.81
N THR A 518 62.27 38.48 55.25
CA THR A 518 62.71 37.15 55.68
C THR A 518 62.07 36.08 54.80
N ILE A 519 62.88 35.18 54.24
CA ILE A 519 62.42 33.99 53.52
C ILE A 519 62.79 32.76 54.32
N THR A 520 61.79 32.00 54.76
CA THR A 520 61.95 30.77 55.53
C THR A 520 61.26 29.59 54.85
N ALA A 521 61.68 28.37 55.21
CA ALA A 521 61.02 27.17 54.73
C ALA A 521 61.00 26.05 55.79
N TRP A 522 59.88 25.32 55.87
CA TRP A 522 59.72 24.15 56.73
C TRP A 522 58.85 23.09 56.05
N SER A 523 58.87 21.87 56.59
CA SER A 523 57.98 20.78 56.14
C SER A 523 56.74 20.76 57.03
N GLU A 524 55.56 20.71 56.42
CA GLU A 524 54.27 20.65 57.09
C GLU A 524 53.35 19.67 56.34
N GLN A 525 52.86 18.63 57.03
CA GLN A 525 51.88 17.67 56.50
C GLN A 525 52.26 17.04 55.13
N GLY A 526 53.53 16.71 54.92
CA GLY A 526 54.03 16.11 53.67
C GLY A 526 54.26 17.10 52.52
N ASN A 527 54.08 18.40 52.75
CA ASN A 527 54.40 19.46 51.82
C ASN A 527 55.58 20.30 52.34
N VAL A 528 56.23 21.03 51.44
CA VAL A 528 57.19 22.07 51.78
C VAL A 528 56.51 23.42 51.71
N VAL A 529 56.59 24.15 52.82
CA VAL A 529 56.00 25.47 52.99
C VAL A 529 57.12 26.49 52.93
N PHE A 530 57.02 27.40 51.98
CA PHE A 530 57.87 28.57 51.88
C PHE A 530 57.12 29.80 52.35
N CYS A 531 57.79 30.64 53.13
CA CYS A 531 57.19 31.81 53.74
C CYS A 531 58.07 33.03 53.46
N VAL A 532 57.48 34.06 52.86
CA VAL A 532 58.10 35.37 52.65
C VAL A 532 57.41 36.36 53.58
N GLU A 533 58.15 36.94 54.51
CA GLU A 533 57.63 37.84 55.54
C GLU A 533 58.38 39.17 55.51
N ASP A 534 57.64 40.27 55.44
CA ASP A 534 58.14 41.62 55.58
C ASP A 534 57.61 42.27 56.86
N ASP A 535 58.41 43.16 57.45
CA ASP A 535 58.02 43.95 58.61
C ASP A 535 57.55 45.38 58.24
N GLY A 536 56.98 45.52 57.03
CA GLY A 536 56.54 46.78 56.43
C GLY A 536 55.24 47.35 57.02
N ILE A 537 54.57 48.22 56.25
CA ILE A 537 53.35 48.90 56.70
C ILE A 537 52.13 47.97 56.87
N GLY A 538 52.16 46.76 56.30
CA GLY A 538 51.05 45.81 56.33
C GLY A 538 49.77 46.32 55.66
N MET A 539 48.68 45.57 55.79
CA MET A 539 47.37 45.85 55.22
C MET A 539 46.27 45.80 56.28
N ASP A 540 45.17 46.53 56.05
CA ASP A 540 43.96 46.39 56.87
C ASP A 540 43.19 45.09 56.55
N ALA A 541 42.28 44.72 57.44
CA ALA A 541 41.52 43.47 57.31
C ALA A 541 40.54 43.45 56.13
N ALA A 542 40.16 44.60 55.57
CA ALA A 542 39.30 44.67 54.38
C ALA A 542 40.12 44.36 53.12
N THR A 543 41.28 44.98 53.00
CA THR A 543 42.26 44.82 51.94
C THR A 543 42.79 43.39 51.89
N LEU A 544 43.17 42.82 53.03
CA LEU A 544 43.63 41.43 53.12
C LEU A 544 42.57 40.41 52.68
N ARG A 545 41.30 40.63 53.06
CA ARG A 545 40.18 39.77 52.63
C ARG A 545 39.95 39.86 51.13
N SER A 546 40.01 41.07 50.57
CA SER A 546 39.87 41.26 49.12
C SER A 546 41.01 40.59 48.34
N LEU A 547 42.24 40.67 48.83
CA LEU A 547 43.40 40.00 48.21
C LEU A 547 43.23 38.47 48.23
N ASN A 548 42.94 37.88 49.38
CA ASN A 548 42.76 36.43 49.50
C ASN A 548 41.54 35.93 48.70
N HIS A 549 40.46 36.71 48.61
CA HIS A 549 39.32 36.39 47.75
C HIS A 549 39.72 36.38 46.27
N SER A 550 40.48 37.38 45.81
CA SER A 550 40.99 37.47 44.44
C SER A 550 41.88 36.26 44.08
N LEU A 551 42.78 35.87 44.99
CA LEU A 551 43.62 34.67 44.84
C LEU A 551 42.81 33.36 44.79
N GLN A 552 41.63 33.32 45.41
CA GLN A 552 40.78 32.14 45.41
C GLN A 552 39.85 32.05 44.20
N SER A 553 39.21 33.15 43.80
CA SER A 553 38.13 33.17 42.81
C SER A 553 38.58 33.47 41.38
N GLY A 554 39.79 33.97 41.16
CA GLY A 554 40.33 34.29 39.83
C GLY A 554 39.68 35.49 39.12
N ASN A 555 38.81 36.25 39.81
CA ASN A 555 38.14 37.42 39.23
C ASN A 555 39.05 38.65 39.23
N GLU A 556 38.93 39.50 38.21
CA GLU A 556 39.65 40.78 38.12
C GLU A 556 39.19 41.75 39.20
N SER A 557 40.11 42.12 40.09
CA SER A 557 39.98 43.30 40.96
C SER A 557 41.02 44.31 40.52
N GLU A 558 40.59 45.47 39.99
CA GLU A 558 41.47 46.56 39.53
C GLU A 558 42.38 47.13 40.65
N MET A 559 42.09 46.80 41.92
CA MET A 559 42.75 47.35 43.10
C MET A 559 44.10 46.70 43.45
N PHE A 560 44.41 45.49 42.95
CA PHE A 560 45.64 44.76 43.29
C PHE A 560 46.48 44.45 42.05
N GLY A 561 47.80 44.54 42.16
CA GLY A 561 48.72 44.25 41.07
C GLY A 561 48.58 42.82 40.53
N ILE A 562 48.75 42.65 39.21
CA ILE A 562 48.62 41.36 38.50
C ILE A 562 49.63 40.28 38.93
N GLY A 563 50.71 40.67 39.63
CA GLY A 563 51.85 39.81 39.93
C GLY A 563 51.53 38.59 40.80
N LEU A 564 50.95 38.79 41.99
CA LEU A 564 50.62 37.67 42.91
C LEU A 564 49.56 36.74 42.33
N ARG A 565 48.57 37.29 41.62
CA ARG A 565 47.52 36.49 40.98
C ARG A 565 48.10 35.59 39.91
N ASN A 566 48.93 36.13 39.03
CA ASN A 566 49.58 35.34 37.97
C ASN A 566 50.45 34.24 38.57
N VAL A 567 51.19 34.50 39.65
CA VAL A 567 51.96 33.46 40.36
C VAL A 567 51.02 32.39 40.93
N ASN A 568 49.95 32.77 41.61
CA ASN A 568 48.98 31.84 42.19
C ASN A 568 48.24 30.99 41.14
N GLU A 569 47.83 31.57 40.02
CA GLU A 569 47.23 30.84 38.89
C GLU A 569 48.23 29.84 38.29
N ARG A 570 49.48 30.25 38.10
CA ARG A 570 50.54 29.36 37.59
C ARG A 570 50.82 28.21 38.56
N ILE A 571 50.82 28.47 39.87
CA ILE A 571 50.96 27.42 40.89
C ILE A 571 49.78 26.45 40.81
N ARG A 572 48.54 26.94 40.73
CA ARG A 572 47.34 26.09 40.62
C ARG A 572 47.30 25.26 39.34
N LEU A 573 47.74 25.82 38.22
CA LEU A 573 47.82 25.12 36.94
C LEU A 573 48.89 24.02 36.95
N HIS A 574 50.01 24.24 37.64
CA HIS A 574 51.14 23.32 37.64
C HIS A 574 51.06 22.25 38.74
N TYR A 575 50.59 22.60 39.94
CA TYR A 575 50.56 21.70 41.10
C TYR A 575 49.15 21.26 41.49
N GLY A 576 48.10 21.84 40.88
CA GLY A 576 46.70 21.52 41.17
C GLY A 576 46.01 22.57 42.05
N SER A 577 44.67 22.53 42.08
CA SER A 577 43.83 23.53 42.74
C SER A 577 43.95 23.57 44.27
N SER A 578 44.52 22.53 44.88
CA SER A 578 44.84 22.46 46.31
C SER A 578 46.04 23.30 46.73
N PHE A 579 46.86 23.75 45.77
CA PHE A 579 48.05 24.59 46.01
C PHE A 579 47.80 26.04 45.62
N GLY A 580 48.55 26.96 46.22
CA GLY A 580 48.40 28.39 45.95
C GLY A 580 49.11 29.26 46.97
N LEU A 581 48.89 30.56 46.85
CA LEU A 581 49.38 31.56 47.78
C LEU A 581 48.32 31.87 48.84
N LEU A 582 48.77 32.07 50.08
CA LEU A 582 47.97 32.60 51.17
C LEU A 582 48.67 33.83 51.73
N ALA A 583 47.95 34.95 51.85
CA ALA A 583 48.46 36.15 52.48
C ALA A 583 47.88 36.33 53.89
N GLU A 584 48.74 36.70 54.83
CA GLU A 584 48.40 37.14 56.19
C GLU A 584 49.04 38.51 56.40
N SER A 585 48.33 39.48 56.97
CA SER A 585 48.89 40.83 57.15
C SER A 585 48.21 41.55 58.31
N LYS A 586 48.95 42.42 58.98
CA LYS A 586 48.42 43.31 60.00
C LYS A 586 49.01 44.69 59.82
N LEU A 587 48.14 45.70 59.75
CA LEU A 587 48.51 47.11 59.61
C LEU A 587 49.52 47.51 60.69
N GLY A 588 50.65 48.08 60.26
CA GLY A 588 51.77 48.53 61.09
C GLY A 588 52.72 47.44 61.59
N VAL A 589 52.49 46.16 61.22
CA VAL A 589 53.34 45.03 61.63
C VAL A 589 54.08 44.41 60.45
N GLY A 590 53.38 44.20 59.32
CA GLY A 590 53.97 43.57 58.15
C GLY A 590 53.02 42.65 57.39
N THR A 591 53.53 42.01 56.35
CA THR A 591 52.81 41.02 55.54
C THR A 591 53.60 39.72 55.44
N ARG A 592 52.88 38.61 55.50
CA ARG A 592 53.39 37.26 55.32
C ARG A 592 52.67 36.60 54.16
N VAL A 593 53.42 36.08 53.20
CA VAL A 593 52.89 35.31 52.07
C VAL A 593 53.46 33.90 52.12
N THR A 594 52.55 32.93 52.17
CA THR A 594 52.88 31.51 52.27
C THR A 594 52.60 30.81 50.94
N LEU A 595 53.59 30.06 50.46
CA LEU A 595 53.54 29.18 49.31
C LEU A 595 53.66 27.74 49.78
N ARG A 596 52.82 26.85 49.25
CA ARG A 596 52.93 25.41 49.49
C ARG A 596 53.27 24.69 48.19
N ILE A 597 54.26 23.80 48.24
CA ILE A 597 54.60 22.88 47.15
C ILE A 597 54.73 21.45 47.69
N GLU A 598 54.47 20.44 46.86
CA GLU A 598 54.60 19.03 47.25
C GLU A 598 56.08 18.64 47.44
N ASP A 599 56.38 17.83 48.46
CA ASP A 599 57.72 17.28 48.72
C ASP A 599 57.97 16.04 47.86
N ILE A 600 57.97 16.19 46.53
CA ILE A 600 58.15 15.09 45.58
C ILE A 600 59.40 15.35 44.72
N PRO A 601 60.34 14.39 44.62
CA PRO A 601 61.38 14.43 43.59
C PRO A 601 60.71 14.27 42.22
N PHE A 602 60.76 15.32 41.39
CA PHE A 602 60.17 15.28 40.05
C PHE A 602 60.86 14.18 39.23
N THR A 603 60.14 13.11 38.94
CA THR A 603 60.50 12.20 37.86
C THR A 603 60.37 12.98 36.56
N THR A 604 61.48 13.24 35.88
CA THR A 604 61.48 13.66 34.49
C THR A 604 60.54 12.74 33.72
N HIS A 605 59.43 13.28 33.21
CA HIS A 605 58.65 12.59 32.21
C HIS A 605 59.57 12.36 31.00
N SER A 606 60.01 11.11 30.88
CA SER A 606 60.34 10.35 29.67
C SER A 606 60.61 11.17 28.41
N GLU A 607 61.86 11.08 27.94
CA GLU A 607 62.33 11.35 26.58
C GLU A 607 61.71 10.40 25.51
N ASP A 608 60.42 10.09 25.57
CA ASP A 608 59.76 9.16 24.64
C ASP A 608 59.01 9.83 23.48
N ASP A 609 59.22 11.13 23.23
CA ASP A 609 58.56 11.86 22.11
C ASP A 609 59.55 12.49 21.10
N MET A 610 60.77 11.95 21.00
CA MET A 610 61.78 12.35 20.01
C MET A 610 62.38 11.17 19.23
N ASN A 611 61.54 10.22 18.80
CA ASN A 611 61.99 9.20 17.85
C ASN A 611 60.94 8.81 16.79
N TYR A 612 60.52 9.78 15.99
CA TYR A 612 59.98 9.55 14.64
C TYR A 612 60.32 10.75 13.76
N GLY A 613 61.54 10.74 13.20
CA GLY A 613 62.02 11.83 12.37
C GLY A 613 63.37 11.61 11.68
N GLU A 614 63.83 10.38 11.50
CA GLU A 614 64.94 10.05 10.59
C GLU A 614 64.65 8.71 9.90
N GLU A 615 63.93 8.75 8.78
CA GLU A 615 64.07 7.84 7.64
C GLU A 615 63.13 8.33 6.52
N MET A 616 63.66 9.18 5.63
CA MET A 616 63.46 9.12 4.17
C MET A 616 64.18 10.30 3.51
N LEU A 617 65.41 10.01 3.06
CA LEU A 617 65.90 10.45 1.75
C LEU A 617 65.29 9.55 0.68
#